data_AF-A0A1V2YE67-F1
#
_entry.id   AF-A0A1V2YE67-F1
#
_cell.length_a   1.000
_cell.length_b   1.000
_cell.length_c   1.000
_cell.angle_alpha   90.00
_cell.angle_beta   90.00
_cell.angle_gamma   90.00
#
_symmetry.space_group_name_H-M   'P 1'
#
loop_
_entity.id
_entity.type
_entity.pdbx_description
1 polymer ?
#
loop_
_entity_poly.entity_id
_entity_poly.type
_entity_poly.pdbx_seq_one_letter_code
_entity_poly.pdbx_strand_id
1 'polypeptide(L)'
;MLKKFFQKKRTPTVISPEHEKNQFIEDNLEIIKYSLSQKKLPIVSLDQSWHNIKGILQDDELLKLEAQVMEDLKRRGQITHDINENINAKSVLVSKILELSEHLVDEDSDIDDMIKAKEALIHANDEISKLELEAVQLEEILESTNHDLIERAVIKAYTIMMNYRDQANSLEDEIDHLRKKLLEKTEERKSVATNHNQLYNYLHDVVGYEYVNKMDKIVGE
;
A
#
# COMPACT_ATOMS: atom_id res chain seq x y z
N MET A 1 -38.81 -19.52 52.06
CA MET A 1 -38.44 -19.76 50.66
C MET A 1 -38.85 -18.55 49.85
N LEU A 2 -37.94 -17.93 49.08
CA LEU A 2 -38.17 -17.08 47.89
C LEU A 2 -36.85 -16.33 47.59
N LYS A 3 -35.91 -17.00 46.91
CA LYS A 3 -34.74 -16.34 46.31
C LYS A 3 -35.19 -15.69 45.00
N LYS A 4 -35.16 -14.36 44.95
CA LYS A 4 -35.44 -13.57 43.74
C LYS A 4 -34.38 -13.83 42.68
N PHE A 5 -34.83 -14.25 41.50
CA PHE A 5 -34.07 -14.27 40.27
C PHE A 5 -33.73 -12.82 39.86
N PHE A 6 -32.45 -12.47 39.83
CA PHE A 6 -31.95 -11.37 39.04
C PHE A 6 -31.14 -11.95 37.89
N GLN A 7 -31.81 -12.17 36.75
CA GLN A 7 -31.10 -12.34 35.48
C GLN A 7 -30.51 -10.99 35.11
N LYS A 8 -29.19 -10.88 35.22
CA LYS A 8 -28.39 -9.77 34.69
C LYS A 8 -28.63 -9.76 33.18
N LYS A 9 -29.52 -8.89 32.69
CA LYS A 9 -29.69 -8.65 31.25
C LYS A 9 -28.32 -8.24 30.72
N ARG A 10 -27.68 -9.13 29.97
CA ARG A 10 -26.48 -8.79 29.19
C ARG A 10 -26.95 -7.78 28.16
N THR A 11 -26.52 -6.53 28.33
CA THR A 11 -26.57 -5.54 27.25
C THR A 11 -25.82 -6.12 26.06
N PRO A 12 -26.42 -6.18 24.86
CA PRO A 12 -25.69 -6.59 23.68
C PRO A 12 -24.54 -5.60 23.48
N THR A 13 -23.32 -6.11 23.47
CA THR A 13 -22.14 -5.35 23.09
C THR A 13 -22.40 -4.81 21.69
N VAL A 14 -22.52 -3.48 21.55
CA VAL A 14 -22.58 -2.84 20.24
C VAL A 14 -21.19 -3.01 19.64
N ILE A 15 -21.03 -3.98 18.75
CA ILE A 15 -19.78 -4.21 18.03
C ILE A 15 -19.65 -3.05 17.04
N SER A 16 -18.55 -2.28 17.14
CA SER A 16 -18.27 -1.20 16.19
C SER A 16 -18.05 -1.80 14.79
N PRO A 17 -18.50 -1.15 13.70
CA PRO A 17 -18.24 -1.60 12.33
C PRO A 17 -16.75 -1.83 12.02
N GLU A 18 -15.85 -1.17 12.75
CA GLU A 18 -14.40 -1.39 12.67
C GLU A 18 -13.95 -2.75 13.25
N HIS A 19 -14.62 -3.23 14.30
CA HIS A 19 -14.32 -4.54 14.92
C HIS A 19 -14.72 -5.70 13.99
N GLU A 20 -15.89 -5.64 13.36
CA GLU A 20 -16.34 -6.68 12.42
C GLU A 20 -15.45 -6.77 11.17
N LYS A 21 -14.91 -5.63 10.69
CA LYS A 21 -14.00 -5.58 9.54
C LYS A 21 -12.63 -6.17 9.84
N ASN A 22 -12.06 -5.83 10.99
CA ASN A 22 -10.79 -6.40 11.42
C ASN A 22 -10.92 -7.92 11.60
N GLN A 23 -12.07 -8.37 12.10
CA GLN A 23 -12.37 -9.79 12.25
C GLN A 23 -12.55 -10.52 10.92
N PHE A 24 -13.22 -9.92 9.92
CA PHE A 24 -13.31 -10.50 8.57
C PHE A 24 -11.94 -10.67 7.92
N ILE A 25 -11.05 -9.69 8.08
CA ILE A 25 -9.71 -9.80 7.53
C ILE A 25 -8.93 -10.89 8.28
N GLU A 26 -8.94 -10.89 9.61
CA GLU A 26 -8.31 -11.93 10.44
C GLU A 26 -8.77 -13.34 10.06
N ASP A 27 -10.07 -13.54 9.86
CA ASP A 27 -10.66 -14.83 9.49
C ASP A 27 -10.24 -15.30 8.09
N ASN A 28 -9.87 -14.37 7.20
CA ASN A 28 -9.45 -14.65 5.82
C ASN A 28 -7.94 -14.52 5.60
N LEU A 29 -7.15 -14.14 6.62
CA LEU A 29 -5.70 -13.95 6.50
C LEU A 29 -5.02 -15.19 5.95
N GLU A 30 -5.35 -16.37 6.47
CA GLU A 30 -4.79 -17.64 6.04
C GLU A 30 -5.08 -17.94 4.56
N ILE A 31 -6.27 -17.59 4.08
CA ILE A 31 -6.65 -17.78 2.67
C ILE A 31 -5.88 -16.83 1.77
N ILE A 32 -5.68 -15.58 2.21
CA ILE A 32 -4.91 -14.57 1.49
C ILE A 32 -3.45 -15.01 1.39
N LYS A 33 -2.82 -15.38 2.52
CA LYS A 33 -1.46 -15.90 2.59
C LYS A 33 -1.28 -17.12 1.68
N TYR A 34 -2.19 -18.08 1.77
CA TYR A 34 -2.17 -19.27 0.92
C TYR A 34 -2.29 -18.91 -0.57
N SER A 35 -3.16 -17.97 -0.94
CA SER A 35 -3.33 -17.57 -2.33
C SER A 35 -2.10 -16.86 -2.91
N LEU A 36 -1.39 -16.10 -2.07
CA LEU A 36 -0.16 -15.41 -2.47
C LEU A 36 1.01 -16.38 -2.62
N SER A 37 1.12 -17.40 -1.77
CA SER A 37 2.20 -18.40 -1.84
C SER A 37 2.13 -19.30 -3.08
N GLN A 38 0.95 -19.42 -3.71
CA GLN A 38 0.77 -20.17 -4.96
C GLN A 38 1.25 -19.42 -6.21
N LYS A 39 1.67 -18.15 -6.09
CA LYS A 39 2.07 -17.32 -7.22
C LYS A 39 3.51 -16.84 -7.07
N LYS A 40 4.25 -16.84 -8.18
CA LYS A 40 5.52 -16.11 -8.26
C LYS A 40 5.21 -14.62 -8.33
N LEU A 41 5.52 -13.92 -7.25
CA LEU A 41 5.21 -12.50 -7.11
C LEU A 41 6.31 -11.64 -7.75
N PRO A 42 5.97 -10.55 -8.45
CA PRO A 42 6.96 -9.60 -8.95
C PRO A 42 7.60 -8.83 -7.79
N ILE A 43 8.81 -8.31 -8.02
CA ILE A 43 9.47 -7.42 -7.05
C ILE A 43 8.79 -6.05 -7.11
N VAL A 44 7.92 -5.76 -6.15
CA VAL A 44 7.04 -4.58 -6.21
C VAL A 44 7.79 -3.26 -6.08
N SER A 45 8.95 -3.25 -5.41
CA SER A 45 9.79 -2.07 -5.26
C SER A 45 10.35 -1.55 -6.59
N LEU A 46 10.30 -2.34 -7.67
CA LEU A 46 10.72 -1.95 -9.02
C LEU A 46 9.54 -1.45 -9.89
N ASP A 47 8.30 -1.62 -9.43
CA ASP A 47 7.11 -1.17 -10.17
C ASP A 47 6.84 0.31 -9.90
N GLN A 48 6.72 1.13 -10.94
CA GLN A 48 6.39 2.54 -10.81
C GLN A 48 5.04 2.78 -10.10
N SER A 49 4.09 1.87 -10.30
CA SER A 49 2.74 1.94 -9.72
C SER A 49 2.76 1.78 -8.21
N TRP A 50 3.76 1.07 -7.68
CA TRP A 50 3.93 0.83 -6.26
C TRP A 50 4.07 2.13 -5.46
N HIS A 51 4.79 3.12 -5.98
CA HIS A 51 4.98 4.39 -5.28
C HIS A 51 3.67 5.16 -5.06
N ASN A 52 2.71 5.05 -5.98
CA ASN A 52 1.38 5.63 -5.82
C ASN A 52 0.58 4.89 -4.75
N ILE A 53 0.60 3.55 -4.80
CA ILE A 53 -0.12 2.70 -3.85
C ILE A 53 0.42 2.86 -2.43
N LYS A 54 1.75 2.87 -2.28
CA LYS A 54 2.46 3.12 -1.02
C LYS A 54 1.98 4.40 -0.33
N GLY A 55 1.79 5.48 -1.10
CA GLY A 55 1.29 6.76 -0.57
C GLY A 55 -0.13 6.68 0.01
N ILE A 56 -0.94 5.74 -0.46
CA ILE A 56 -2.29 5.47 0.04
C ILE A 56 -2.24 4.57 1.28
N LEU A 57 -1.35 3.57 1.30
CA LEU A 57 -1.26 2.60 2.39
C LEU A 57 -0.76 3.19 3.71
N GLN A 58 0.20 4.13 3.64
CA GLN A 58 0.76 4.86 4.79
C GLN A 58 1.08 3.96 6.00
N ASP A 59 1.89 2.93 5.79
CA ASP A 59 2.25 1.95 6.82
C ASP A 59 3.77 1.90 7.01
N ASP A 60 4.24 2.23 8.23
CA ASP A 60 5.67 2.33 8.55
C ASP A 60 6.41 1.00 8.45
N GLU A 61 5.76 -0.13 8.74
CA GLU A 61 6.41 -1.44 8.63
C GLU A 61 6.55 -1.86 7.17
N LEU A 62 5.61 -1.43 6.32
CA LEU A 62 5.69 -1.60 4.87
C LEU A 62 6.88 -0.79 4.28
N LEU A 63 7.15 0.42 4.81
CA LEU A 63 8.34 1.20 4.44
C LEU A 63 9.65 0.49 4.81
N LYS A 64 9.69 -0.18 5.97
CA LYS A 64 10.87 -0.94 6.41
C LYS A 64 11.13 -2.14 5.50
N LEU A 65 10.08 -2.90 5.19
CA LEU A 65 10.17 -4.05 4.28
C LEU A 65 10.61 -3.63 2.88
N GLU A 66 10.09 -2.51 2.37
CA GLU A 66 10.53 -1.95 1.08
C GLU A 66 12.00 -1.54 1.10
N ALA A 67 12.46 -0.89 2.18
CA ALA A 67 13.87 -0.52 2.34
C ALA A 67 14.78 -1.75 2.36
N GLN A 68 14.35 -2.82 3.05
CA GLN A 68 15.07 -4.08 3.08
C GLN A 68 15.14 -4.74 1.69
N VAL A 69 14.03 -4.79 0.95
CA VAL A 69 14.01 -5.27 -0.45
C VAL A 69 14.97 -4.45 -1.32
N MET A 70 15.03 -3.13 -1.15
CA MET A 70 15.96 -2.28 -1.90
C MET A 70 17.42 -2.53 -1.53
N GLU A 71 17.71 -2.78 -0.26
CA GLU A 71 19.05 -3.14 0.22
C GLU A 71 19.50 -4.50 -0.33
N ASP A 72 18.62 -5.49 -0.30
CA ASP A 72 18.87 -6.83 -0.86
C ASP A 72 19.11 -6.76 -2.37
N LEU A 73 18.31 -5.97 -3.11
CA LEU A 73 18.53 -5.71 -4.54
C LEU A 73 19.90 -5.08 -4.81
N LYS A 74 20.32 -4.13 -3.96
CA LYS A 74 21.63 -3.50 -4.07
C LYS A 74 22.74 -4.51 -3.82
N ARG A 75 22.62 -5.33 -2.78
CA ARG A 75 23.59 -6.38 -2.45
C ARG A 75 23.70 -7.40 -3.58
N ARG A 76 22.58 -7.78 -4.20
CA ARG A 76 22.57 -8.69 -5.35
C ARG A 76 23.35 -8.13 -6.53
N GLY A 77 23.21 -6.83 -6.80
CA GLY A 77 24.00 -6.13 -7.81
C GLY A 77 25.49 -6.15 -7.50
N GLN A 78 25.87 -5.94 -6.25
CA GLN A 78 27.28 -6.01 -5.80
C GLN A 78 27.85 -7.41 -5.95
N ILE A 79 27.19 -8.44 -5.44
CA ILE A 79 27.65 -9.83 -5.55
C ILE A 79 27.85 -10.22 -7.02
N THR A 80 26.90 -9.85 -7.89
CA THR A 80 27.03 -10.12 -9.33
C THR A 80 28.26 -9.45 -9.94
N HIS A 81 28.54 -8.21 -9.53
CA HIS A 81 29.74 -7.49 -9.97
C HIS A 81 31.02 -8.17 -9.45
N ASP A 82 31.08 -8.47 -8.15
CA ASP A 82 32.23 -9.08 -7.48
C ASP A 82 32.55 -10.47 -8.06
N ILE A 83 31.53 -11.28 -8.38
CA ILE A 83 31.71 -12.57 -9.06
C ILE A 83 32.37 -12.36 -10.42
N ASN A 84 31.88 -11.42 -11.22
CA ASN A 84 32.43 -11.14 -12.55
C ASN A 84 33.88 -10.63 -12.48
N GLU A 85 34.21 -9.77 -11.51
CA GLU A 85 35.57 -9.31 -11.28
C GLU A 85 36.51 -10.45 -10.90
N ASN A 86 36.09 -11.35 -10.00
CA ASN A 86 36.88 -12.51 -9.61
C ASN A 86 37.06 -13.51 -10.76
N ILE A 87 36.05 -13.71 -11.61
CA ILE A 87 36.16 -14.53 -12.83
C ILE A 87 37.20 -13.94 -13.80
N ASN A 88 37.19 -12.61 -13.98
CA ASN A 88 38.18 -11.93 -14.81
C ASN A 88 39.59 -12.06 -14.22
N ALA A 89 39.76 -11.84 -12.92
CA ALA A 89 41.04 -12.00 -12.22
C ALA A 89 41.55 -13.45 -12.33
N LYS A 90 40.67 -14.43 -12.16
CA LYS A 90 40.96 -15.86 -12.37
C LYS A 90 41.47 -16.12 -13.78
N SER A 91 40.82 -15.57 -14.81
CA SER A 91 41.24 -15.71 -16.21
C SER A 91 42.68 -15.20 -16.42
N VAL A 92 42.99 -14.02 -15.89
CA VAL A 92 44.35 -13.43 -15.95
C VAL A 92 45.37 -14.30 -15.24
N LEU A 93 45.05 -14.85 -14.07
CA LEU A 93 45.95 -15.74 -13.33
C LEU A 93 46.21 -17.04 -14.08
N VAL A 94 45.19 -17.63 -14.72
CA VAL A 94 45.35 -18.83 -15.56
C VAL A 94 46.27 -18.53 -16.76
N SER A 95 46.05 -17.40 -17.45
CA SER A 95 46.92 -16.99 -18.56
C SER A 95 48.37 -16.81 -18.09
N LYS A 96 48.60 -16.15 -16.95
CA LYS A 96 49.94 -15.98 -16.37
C LYS A 96 50.61 -17.33 -16.06
N ILE A 97 49.87 -18.29 -15.50
CA ILE A 97 50.41 -19.64 -15.21
C ILE A 97 50.78 -20.36 -16.52
N LEU A 98 49.96 -20.26 -17.57
CA LEU A 98 50.22 -20.88 -18.85
C LEU A 98 51.46 -20.27 -19.53
N GLU A 99 51.59 -18.94 -19.53
CA GLU A 99 52.76 -18.23 -20.07
C GLU A 99 54.04 -18.64 -19.32
N LEU A 100 54.04 -18.61 -17.99
CA LEU A 100 55.19 -19.03 -17.18
C LEU A 100 55.53 -20.51 -17.40
N SER A 101 54.53 -21.38 -17.60
CA SER A 101 54.74 -22.81 -17.87
C SER A 101 55.31 -23.08 -19.27
N GLU A 102 55.05 -22.23 -20.26
CA GLU A 102 55.61 -22.35 -21.62
C GLU A 102 57.05 -21.82 -21.69
N HIS A 103 57.41 -20.89 -20.80
CA HIS A 103 58.72 -20.25 -20.72
C HIS A 103 59.70 -20.86 -19.70
N LEU A 104 59.42 -22.04 -19.13
CA LEU A 104 60.28 -22.71 -18.14
C LEU A 104 61.73 -22.93 -18.66
N VAL A 105 62.59 -21.95 -18.39
CA VAL A 105 64.04 -21.99 -18.55
C VAL A 105 64.65 -21.83 -17.16
N ASP A 106 64.55 -22.87 -16.32
CA ASP A 106 65.39 -23.14 -15.12
C ASP A 106 65.79 -21.95 -14.20
N GLU A 107 64.98 -20.88 -14.10
CA GLU A 107 65.20 -19.80 -13.13
C GLU A 107 64.26 -19.96 -11.92
N ASP A 108 64.84 -20.01 -10.71
CA ASP A 108 64.11 -20.13 -9.43
C ASP A 108 63.02 -19.06 -9.23
N SER A 109 63.18 -17.89 -9.87
CA SER A 109 62.22 -16.78 -9.82
C SER A 109 60.89 -17.10 -10.51
N ASP A 110 60.92 -17.81 -11.64
CA ASP A 110 59.71 -18.13 -12.42
C ASP A 110 58.86 -19.20 -11.71
N ILE A 111 59.52 -20.07 -10.96
CA ILE A 111 58.86 -21.10 -10.14
C ILE A 111 58.11 -20.45 -8.96
N ASP A 112 58.72 -19.48 -8.27
CA ASP A 112 58.09 -18.78 -7.14
C ASP A 112 56.87 -17.94 -7.60
N ASP A 113 56.99 -17.25 -8.74
CA ASP A 113 55.89 -16.48 -9.31
C ASP A 113 54.73 -17.36 -9.80
N MET A 114 55.03 -18.55 -10.33
CA MET A 114 54.02 -19.54 -10.68
C MET A 114 53.30 -20.11 -9.44
N ILE A 115 54.03 -20.38 -8.35
CA ILE A 115 53.44 -20.84 -7.08
C ILE A 115 52.48 -19.77 -6.54
N LYS A 116 52.90 -18.50 -6.48
CA LYS A 116 52.04 -17.38 -6.05
C LYS A 116 50.80 -17.23 -6.93
N ALA A 117 50.95 -17.34 -8.25
CA ALA A 117 49.82 -17.26 -9.18
C ALA A 117 48.82 -18.41 -8.96
N LYS A 118 49.31 -19.63 -8.69
CA LYS A 118 48.48 -20.78 -8.36
C LYS A 118 47.77 -20.62 -7.01
N GLU A 119 48.45 -20.11 -5.99
CA GLU A 119 47.83 -19.82 -4.69
C GLU A 119 46.73 -18.75 -4.82
N ALA A 120 47.01 -17.66 -5.54
CA ALA A 120 46.02 -16.62 -5.85
C ALA A 120 44.82 -17.18 -6.65
N LEU A 121 45.07 -18.13 -7.56
CA LEU A 121 44.02 -18.80 -8.33
C LEU A 121 43.10 -19.66 -7.45
N ILE A 122 43.67 -20.39 -6.49
CA ILE A 122 42.90 -21.17 -5.52
C ILE A 122 42.04 -20.23 -4.67
N HIS A 123 42.63 -19.15 -4.15
CA HIS A 123 41.89 -18.14 -3.38
C HIS A 123 40.75 -17.52 -4.19
N ALA A 124 40.99 -17.17 -5.46
CA ALA A 124 39.95 -16.62 -6.33
C ALA A 124 38.80 -17.62 -6.56
N ASN A 125 39.08 -18.92 -6.69
CA ASN A 125 38.03 -19.94 -6.78
C ASN A 125 37.20 -20.02 -5.49
N ASP A 126 37.86 -20.04 -4.33
CA ASP A 126 37.18 -20.11 -3.04
C ASP A 126 36.29 -18.89 -2.81
N GLU A 127 36.75 -17.69 -3.18
CA GLU A 127 35.95 -16.46 -3.10
C GLU A 127 34.75 -16.48 -4.06
N ILE A 128 34.92 -16.95 -5.30
CA ILE A 128 33.79 -17.14 -6.23
C ILE A 128 32.75 -18.08 -5.63
N SER A 129 33.17 -19.23 -5.08
CA SER A 129 32.25 -20.18 -4.47
C SER A 129 31.51 -19.62 -3.25
N LYS A 130 32.16 -18.77 -2.45
CA LYS A 130 31.50 -18.07 -1.34
C LYS A 130 30.46 -17.07 -1.86
N LEU A 131 30.80 -16.27 -2.86
CA LEU A 131 29.90 -15.29 -3.46
C LEU A 131 28.71 -15.96 -4.17
N GLU A 132 28.91 -17.10 -4.83
CA GLU A 132 27.85 -17.90 -5.43
C GLU A 132 26.88 -18.44 -4.37
N LEU A 133 27.40 -18.93 -3.24
CA LEU A 133 26.56 -19.35 -2.11
C LEU A 133 25.78 -18.17 -1.52
N GLU A 134 26.44 -17.03 -1.33
CA GLU A 134 25.79 -15.80 -0.85
C GLU A 134 24.69 -15.34 -1.81
N ALA A 135 24.91 -15.44 -3.14
CA ALA A 135 23.91 -15.09 -4.14
C ALA A 135 22.64 -15.95 -4.02
N VAL A 136 22.79 -17.26 -3.80
CA VAL A 136 21.65 -18.17 -3.61
C VAL A 136 20.88 -17.82 -2.35
N GLN A 137 21.58 -17.62 -1.23
CA GLN A 137 20.96 -17.24 0.05
C GLN A 137 20.24 -15.89 -0.05
N LEU A 138 20.86 -14.92 -0.72
CA LEU A 138 20.28 -13.60 -0.90
C LEU A 138 19.01 -13.64 -1.74
N GLU A 139 18.95 -14.49 -2.79
CA GLU A 139 17.73 -14.61 -3.60
C GLU A 139 16.58 -15.20 -2.76
N GLU A 140 16.84 -16.18 -1.89
CA GLU A 140 15.83 -16.70 -0.95
C GLU A 140 15.33 -15.62 0.02
N ILE A 141 16.25 -14.82 0.59
CA ILE A 141 15.92 -13.71 1.49
C ILE A 141 15.10 -12.64 0.75
N LEU A 142 15.49 -12.30 -0.47
CA LEU A 142 14.81 -11.31 -1.30
C LEU A 142 13.39 -11.76 -1.67
N GLU A 143 13.23 -13.03 -2.07
CA GLU A 143 11.91 -13.61 -2.35
C GLU A 143 11.02 -13.59 -1.11
N SER A 144 11.56 -13.98 0.06
CA SER A 144 10.83 -13.94 1.34
C SER A 144 10.43 -12.52 1.73
N THR A 145 11.37 -11.58 1.70
CA THR A 145 11.12 -10.18 2.13
C THR A 145 10.14 -9.49 1.18
N ASN A 146 10.23 -9.74 -0.13
CA ASN A 146 9.27 -9.24 -1.10
C ASN A 146 7.89 -9.89 -0.90
N HIS A 147 7.83 -11.17 -0.49
CA HIS A 147 6.57 -11.82 -0.16
C HIS A 147 5.90 -11.14 1.05
N ASP A 148 6.64 -10.93 2.13
CA ASP A 148 6.15 -10.26 3.34
C ASP A 148 5.64 -8.84 3.05
N LEU A 149 6.38 -8.12 2.19
CA LEU A 149 5.99 -6.79 1.73
C LEU A 149 4.63 -6.82 1.02
N ILE A 150 4.45 -7.74 0.07
CA ILE A 150 3.23 -7.85 -0.73
C ILE A 150 2.06 -8.33 0.13
N GLU A 151 2.28 -9.32 0.99
CA GLU A 151 1.26 -9.83 1.90
C GLU A 151 0.70 -8.69 2.75
N ARG A 152 1.58 -7.93 3.41
CA ARG A 152 1.20 -6.78 4.22
C ARG A 152 0.47 -5.73 3.40
N ALA A 153 0.98 -5.42 2.21
CA ALA A 153 0.37 -4.44 1.32
C ALA A 153 -1.05 -4.84 0.91
N VAL A 154 -1.26 -6.12 0.58
CA VAL A 154 -2.57 -6.66 0.19
C VAL A 154 -3.55 -6.58 1.36
N ILE A 155 -3.15 -7.02 2.55
CA ILE A 155 -3.98 -6.97 3.76
C ILE A 155 -4.42 -5.52 4.00
N LYS A 156 -3.47 -4.59 4.03
CA LYS A 156 -3.74 -3.16 4.27
C LYS A 156 -4.62 -2.55 3.18
N ALA A 157 -4.37 -2.89 1.91
CA ALA A 157 -5.14 -2.40 0.77
C ALA A 157 -6.62 -2.80 0.90
N TYR A 158 -6.91 -4.05 1.24
CA TYR A 158 -8.29 -4.50 1.44
C TYR A 158 -8.97 -3.79 2.60
N THR A 159 -8.28 -3.56 3.72
CA THR A 159 -8.83 -2.77 4.84
C THR A 159 -9.22 -1.36 4.40
N ILE A 160 -8.34 -0.68 3.68
CA ILE A 160 -8.57 0.69 3.21
C ILE A 160 -9.69 0.74 2.17
N MET A 161 -9.71 -0.19 1.21
CA MET A 161 -10.77 -0.30 0.20
C MET A 161 -12.15 -0.52 0.83
N MET A 162 -12.24 -1.38 1.85
CA MET A 162 -13.48 -1.58 2.59
C MET A 162 -13.94 -0.31 3.31
N ASN A 163 -13.02 0.45 3.90
CA ASN A 163 -13.33 1.73 4.53
C ASN A 163 -13.86 2.74 3.50
N TYR A 164 -13.19 2.90 2.37
CA TYR A 164 -13.64 3.80 1.30
C TYR A 164 -15.00 3.42 0.74
N ARG A 165 -15.28 2.13 0.57
CA ARG A 165 -16.61 1.68 0.11
C ARG A 165 -17.71 2.10 1.08
N ASP A 166 -17.48 1.93 2.37
CA ASP A 166 -18.49 2.27 3.37
C ASP A 166 -18.66 3.78 3.53
N GLN A 167 -17.57 4.54 3.43
CA GLN A 167 -17.64 6.00 3.36
C GLN A 167 -18.42 6.46 2.13
N ALA A 168 -18.19 5.84 0.97
CA ALA A 168 -18.93 6.16 -0.25
C ALA A 168 -20.43 5.90 -0.09
N ASN A 169 -20.81 4.75 0.48
CA ASN A 169 -22.21 4.42 0.75
C ASN A 169 -22.84 5.42 1.74
N SER A 170 -22.14 5.78 2.81
CA SER A 170 -22.64 6.77 3.79
C SER A 170 -22.83 8.15 3.17
N LEU A 171 -21.92 8.56 2.27
CA LEU A 171 -22.03 9.83 1.54
C LEU A 171 -23.22 9.79 0.57
N GLU A 172 -23.47 8.65 -0.09
CA GLU A 172 -24.60 8.48 -0.98
C GLU A 172 -25.94 8.59 -0.23
N ASP A 173 -26.05 7.93 0.93
CA ASP A 173 -27.22 8.05 1.82
C ASP A 173 -27.46 9.49 2.29
N GLU A 174 -26.39 10.21 2.64
CA GLU A 174 -26.46 11.62 3.06
C GLU A 174 -26.90 12.52 1.90
N ILE A 175 -26.35 12.32 0.70
CA ILE A 175 -26.73 13.04 -0.52
C ILE A 175 -28.23 12.86 -0.79
N ASP A 176 -28.74 11.63 -0.68
CA ASP A 176 -30.14 11.34 -0.93
C ASP A 176 -31.07 11.92 0.15
N HIS A 177 -30.64 11.94 1.41
CA HIS A 177 -31.36 12.64 2.46
C HIS A 177 -31.45 14.15 2.19
N LEU A 178 -30.33 14.78 1.82
CA LEU A 178 -30.28 16.21 1.51
C LEU A 178 -31.12 16.56 0.27
N ARG A 179 -31.14 15.70 -0.75
CA ARG A 179 -32.02 15.87 -1.94
C ARG A 179 -33.50 15.89 -1.55
N LYS A 180 -33.94 14.97 -0.70
CA LYS A 180 -35.34 14.94 -0.20
C LYS A 180 -35.69 16.22 0.56
N LYS A 181 -34.81 16.63 1.48
CA LYS A 181 -34.99 17.86 2.26
C LYS A 181 -35.02 19.12 1.38
N LEU A 182 -34.20 19.16 0.33
CA LEU A 182 -34.20 20.26 -0.64
C LEU A 182 -35.54 20.33 -1.39
N LEU A 183 -36.09 19.18 -1.79
CA LEU A 183 -37.40 19.11 -2.46
C LEU A 183 -38.50 19.66 -1.54
N GLU A 184 -38.59 19.16 -0.31
CA GLU A 184 -39.57 19.60 0.69
C GLU A 184 -39.51 21.11 0.93
N LYS A 185 -38.30 21.66 1.13
CA LYS A 185 -38.11 23.10 1.36
C LYS A 185 -38.42 23.94 0.12
N THR A 186 -38.19 23.40 -1.08
CA THR A 186 -38.55 24.08 -2.32
C THR A 186 -40.05 24.18 -2.50
N GLU A 187 -40.79 23.12 -2.16
CA GLU A 187 -42.25 23.09 -2.16
C GLU A 187 -42.84 24.05 -1.11
N GLU A 188 -42.33 24.02 0.12
CA GLU A 188 -42.72 24.93 1.19
C GLU A 188 -42.54 26.40 0.77
N ARG A 189 -41.36 26.74 0.22
CA ARG A 189 -41.09 28.09 -0.29
C ARG A 189 -42.09 28.49 -1.38
N LYS A 190 -42.39 27.59 -2.32
CA LYS A 190 -43.35 27.85 -3.41
C LYS A 190 -44.75 28.08 -2.87
N SER A 191 -45.18 27.29 -1.88
CA SER A 191 -46.49 27.45 -1.22
C SER A 191 -46.59 28.79 -0.50
N VAL A 192 -45.59 29.15 0.31
CA VAL A 192 -45.55 30.44 1.02
C VAL A 192 -45.58 31.61 0.04
N ALA A 193 -44.77 31.58 -1.03
CA ALA A 193 -44.76 32.63 -2.04
C ALA A 193 -46.11 32.74 -2.78
N THR A 194 -46.76 31.61 -3.06
CA THR A 194 -48.08 31.58 -3.71
C THR A 194 -49.13 32.21 -2.79
N ASN A 195 -49.15 31.83 -1.52
CA ASN A 195 -50.10 32.37 -0.53
C ASN A 195 -49.88 33.87 -0.30
N HIS A 196 -48.62 34.31 -0.22
CA HIS A 196 -48.27 35.74 -0.12
C HIS A 196 -48.83 36.53 -1.31
N ASN A 197 -48.58 36.07 -2.54
CA ASN A 197 -49.09 36.72 -3.74
C ASN A 197 -50.63 36.72 -3.81
N GLN A 198 -51.28 35.62 -3.42
CA GLN A 198 -52.75 35.54 -3.38
C GLN A 198 -53.34 36.53 -2.39
N LEU A 199 -52.76 36.62 -1.19
CA LEU A 199 -53.21 37.55 -0.16
C LEU A 199 -53.01 39.01 -0.62
N TYR A 200 -51.85 39.31 -1.19
CA TYR A 200 -51.52 40.64 -1.69
C TYR A 200 -52.47 41.07 -2.83
N ASN A 201 -52.73 40.18 -3.79
CA ASN A 201 -53.70 40.42 -4.86
C ASN A 201 -55.11 40.64 -4.31
N TYR A 202 -55.55 39.82 -3.35
CA TYR A 202 -56.86 39.98 -2.72
C TYR A 202 -57.02 41.33 -2.02
N LEU A 203 -55.98 41.81 -1.31
CA LEU A 203 -56.00 43.13 -0.69
C LEU A 203 -56.13 44.25 -1.75
N HIS A 204 -55.41 44.14 -2.86
CA HIS A 204 -55.54 45.06 -3.99
C HIS A 204 -56.94 45.06 -4.59
N ASP A 205 -57.56 43.89 -4.76
CA ASP A 205 -58.90 43.75 -5.32
C ASP A 205 -59.98 44.34 -4.40
N VAL A 206 -59.85 44.18 -3.08
CA VAL A 206 -60.87 44.61 -2.10
C VAL A 206 -60.71 46.07 -1.69
N VAL A 207 -59.48 46.50 -1.39
CA VAL A 207 -59.21 47.82 -0.80
C VAL A 207 -58.84 48.85 -1.87
N GLY A 208 -58.36 48.39 -3.03
CA GLY A 208 -57.96 49.23 -4.13
C GLY A 208 -56.48 49.63 -4.09
N TYR A 209 -55.89 49.68 -5.29
CA TYR A 209 -54.44 49.82 -5.51
C TYR A 209 -53.79 51.01 -4.79
N GLU A 210 -54.48 52.14 -4.72
CA GLU A 210 -53.94 53.37 -4.13
C GLU A 210 -53.81 53.30 -2.61
N TYR A 211 -54.71 52.58 -1.94
CA TYR A 211 -54.73 52.48 -0.47
C TYR A 211 -53.78 51.38 0.03
N VAL A 212 -53.66 50.26 -0.69
CA VAL A 212 -52.66 49.23 -0.39
C VAL A 212 -51.24 49.78 -0.52
N ASN A 213 -50.94 50.51 -1.60
CA ASN A 213 -49.63 51.16 -1.77
C ASN A 213 -49.30 52.20 -0.67
N LYS A 214 -50.31 52.82 -0.05
CA LYS A 214 -50.11 53.69 1.12
C LYS A 214 -49.81 52.87 2.37
N MET A 215 -50.45 51.71 2.53
CA MET A 215 -50.19 50.79 3.64
C MET A 215 -48.81 50.13 3.54
N ASP A 216 -48.38 49.69 2.35
CA ASP A 216 -47.04 49.10 2.13
C ASP A 216 -45.93 50.06 2.61
N LYS A 217 -46.03 51.34 2.22
CA LYS A 217 -45.11 52.41 2.67
C LYS A 217 -45.06 52.62 4.18
N ILE A 218 -46.12 52.26 4.92
CA ILE A 218 -46.18 52.37 6.39
C ILE A 218 -45.54 51.14 7.04
N VAL A 219 -45.78 49.95 6.47
CA VAL A 219 -45.29 48.67 7.01
C VAL A 219 -43.81 48.44 6.65
N GLY A 220 -43.29 49.13 5.64
CA GLY A 220 -41.89 49.02 5.21
C GLY A 220 -41.63 47.86 4.27
N GLU A 221 -42.67 47.37 3.58
CA GLU A 221 -42.55 46.61 2.33
C GLU A 221 -42.54 47.58 1.13
#